data_AF-A0A073IY17-F1
#
_entry.id   AF-A0A073IY17-F1
#
_cell.length_a   1.000
_cell.length_b   1.000
_cell.length_c   1.000
_cell.angle_alpha   90.00
_cell.angle_beta   90.00
_cell.angle_gamma   90.00
#
_symmetry.space_group_name_H-M   'P 1'
#
loop_
_entity.id
_entity.type
_entity.pdbx_description
1 polymer ?
#
loop_
_entity_poly.entity_id
_entity_poly.type
_entity_poly.pdbx_seq_one_letter_code
_entity_poly.pdbx_strand_id
1 'polypeptide(L)'
;MGSLLTVWWVWLCAALALAVVEVIAPASIFLGFALGALGMVVVVAVSGITNTSALLALFAGLSLAAWIALKIAFKNQSSGARVVTKDINEN
;
A
#
# COMPACT_ATOMS: atom_id res chain seq x y z
N MET A 1 -18.73 -6.68 23.89
CA MET A 1 -18.45 -5.84 22.71
C MET A 1 -17.51 -6.62 21.80
N GLY A 2 -17.86 -6.87 20.54
CA GLY A 2 -16.93 -7.49 19.57
C GLY A 2 -15.78 -6.53 19.21
N SER A 3 -14.61 -7.07 18.86
CA SER A 3 -13.47 -6.26 18.43
C SER A 3 -13.74 -5.64 17.05
N LEU A 4 -13.47 -4.34 16.86
CA LEU A 4 -13.63 -3.69 15.55
C LEU A 4 -12.75 -4.32 14.47
N LEU A 5 -11.62 -4.93 14.86
CA LEU A 5 -10.68 -5.58 13.93
C LEU A 5 -11.22 -6.89 13.35
N THR A 6 -12.23 -7.51 13.97
CA THR A 6 -12.87 -8.72 13.42
C THR A 6 -13.98 -8.38 12.43
N VAL A 7 -14.24 -7.09 12.18
CA VAL A 7 -15.26 -6.62 11.25
C VAL A 7 -14.63 -6.30 9.91
N TRP A 8 -14.96 -7.07 8.87
CA TRP A 8 -14.28 -7.00 7.57
C TRP A 8 -14.40 -5.62 6.89
N TRP A 9 -15.55 -4.95 6.99
CA TRP A 9 -15.76 -3.65 6.34
C TRP A 9 -14.98 -2.51 7.01
N VAL A 10 -14.58 -2.67 8.28
CA VAL A 10 -13.72 -1.70 8.98
C VAL A 10 -12.36 -1.61 8.30
N TRP A 11 -11.83 -2.74 7.83
CA TRP A 11 -10.59 -2.79 7.06
C TRP A 11 -10.71 -2.08 5.71
N LEU A 12 -11.87 -2.19 5.05
CA LEU A 12 -12.14 -1.46 3.80
C LEU A 12 -12.16 0.06 4.04
N CYS A 13 -12.82 0.53 5.10
CA CYS A 13 -12.80 1.94 5.48
C CYS A 13 -11.37 2.43 5.79
N ALA A 14 -10.60 1.64 6.54
CA ALA A 14 -9.20 1.95 6.84
C ALA A 14 -8.34 2.04 5.57
N ALA A 15 -8.52 1.11 4.62
CA ALA A 15 -7.82 1.14 3.33
C ALA A 15 -8.12 2.42 2.55
N LEU A 16 -9.39 2.83 2.48
CA LEU A 16 -9.79 4.07 1.81
C LEU A 16 -9.23 5.31 2.50
N ALA A 17 -9.27 5.37 3.84
CA ALA A 17 -8.71 6.48 4.60
C ALA A 17 -7.20 6.62 4.35
N LEU A 18 -6.45 5.51 4.37
CA LEU A 18 -5.01 5.49 4.08
C LEU A 18 -4.72 5.93 2.64
N ALA A 19 -5.52 5.49 1.67
CA ALA A 19 -5.39 5.92 0.28
C ALA A 19 -5.63 7.42 0.11
N VAL A 20 -6.58 8.01 0.85
CA VAL A 20 -6.80 9.47 0.85
C VAL A 20 -5.60 10.22 1.46
N VAL A 21 -5.02 9.70 2.55
CA VAL A 21 -3.82 10.30 3.19
C VAL A 21 -2.64 10.35 2.21
N GLU A 22 -2.47 9.31 1.39
CA GLU A 22 -1.42 9.27 0.36
C GLU A 22 -1.56 10.41 -0.67
N VAL A 23 -2.78 10.81 -1.03
CA VAL A 23 -3.02 11.92 -1.99
C VAL A 23 -2.52 13.25 -1.42
N ILE A 24 -2.61 13.43 -0.10
CA ILE A 24 -2.17 14.65 0.59
C ILE A 24 -0.65 14.64 0.81
N ALA A 25 -0.11 13.47 1.19
CA ALA A 25 1.30 13.28 1.49
C ALA A 25 1.86 12.10 0.66
N PRO A 26 2.29 12.34 -0.59
CA PRO A 26 2.74 11.28 -1.48
C PRO A 26 4.09 10.73 -1.02
N ALA A 27 4.06 9.58 -0.35
CA ALA A 27 5.21 8.90 0.25
C ALA A 27 5.31 7.42 -0.15
N SER A 28 4.34 6.90 -0.92
CA SER A 28 4.10 5.49 -1.29
C SER A 28 3.93 4.51 -0.11
N ILE A 29 4.20 4.95 1.12
CA ILE A 29 4.08 4.13 2.33
C ILE A 29 2.62 3.94 2.75
N PHE A 30 1.79 4.98 2.64
CA PHE A 30 0.38 4.89 2.98
C PHE A 30 -0.36 4.05 1.94
N LEU A 31 0.04 4.11 0.68
CA LEU A 31 -0.46 3.22 -0.36
C LEU A 31 -0.17 1.74 -0.05
N GLY A 32 1.04 1.42 0.42
CA GLY A 32 1.39 0.06 0.85
C GLY A 32 0.51 -0.42 2.01
N PHE A 33 0.24 0.46 2.97
CA PHE A 33 -0.63 0.13 4.11
C PHE A 33 -2.11 0.03 3.70
N ALA A 34 -2.56 0.85 2.75
CA ALA A 34 -3.90 0.78 2.18
C ALA A 34 -4.12 -0.57 1.48
N LEU A 35 -3.13 -1.04 0.71
CA LEU A 35 -3.16 -2.37 0.09
C LEU A 35 -3.13 -3.49 1.13
N GLY A 36 -2.32 -3.35 2.19
CA GLY A 36 -2.32 -4.29 3.32
C GLY A 36 -3.70 -4.38 4.00
N ALA A 37 -4.34 -3.25 4.27
CA ALA A 37 -5.69 -3.18 4.83
C ALA A 37 -6.74 -3.76 3.86
N LEU A 38 -6.59 -3.55 2.55
CA LEU A 38 -7.45 -4.15 1.55
C LEU A 38 -7.30 -5.68 1.52
N GLY A 39 -6.09 -6.21 1.67
CA GLY A 39 -5.87 -7.65 1.85
C GLY A 39 -6.56 -8.20 3.10
N MET A 40 -6.56 -7.44 4.20
CA MET A 40 -7.25 -7.82 5.43
C MET A 40 -8.76 -7.96 5.28
N VAL A 41 -9.40 -7.30 4.29
CA VAL A 41 -10.81 -7.51 3.98
C VAL A 41 -11.09 -8.98 3.67
N VAL A 42 -10.28 -9.60 2.82
CA VAL A 42 -10.42 -11.02 2.45
C VAL A 42 -10.08 -11.92 3.62
N VAL A 43 -8.99 -11.62 4.33
CA VAL A 43 -8.56 -12.39 5.52
C VAL A 43 -9.70 -12.44 6.54
N VAL A 44 -10.24 -11.30 6.95
CA VAL A 44 -11.26 -11.24 8.00
C VAL A 44 -12.60 -11.79 7.51
N ALA A 45 -12.98 -11.56 6.26
CA ALA A 45 -14.23 -12.07 5.71
C ALA A 45 -14.29 -13.62 5.63
N VAL A 46 -13.16 -14.29 5.43
CA VAL A 46 -13.10 -15.73 5.16
C VAL A 46 -12.56 -16.56 6.32
N SER A 47 -11.56 -16.05 7.06
CA SER A 47 -10.80 -16.88 8.01
C SER A 47 -11.46 -17.10 9.37
N GLY A 48 -12.39 -16.22 9.78
CA GLY A 48 -13.00 -16.27 11.11
C GLY A 48 -12.02 -16.02 12.27
N ILE A 49 -10.81 -15.51 12.00
CA ILE A 49 -9.81 -15.20 13.03
C ILE A 49 -10.34 -14.09 13.94
N THR A 50 -10.46 -14.38 15.24
CA THR A 50 -10.87 -13.42 16.27
C THR A 50 -9.71 -12.92 17.13
N ASN A 51 -8.53 -13.53 17.00
CA ASN A 51 -7.35 -13.16 17.77
C ASN A 51 -6.76 -11.83 17.25
N THR A 52 -6.88 -10.78 18.05
CA THR A 52 -6.38 -9.43 17.77
C THR A 52 -4.90 -9.42 17.40
N SER A 53 -4.05 -10.14 18.14
CA SER A 53 -2.60 -10.17 17.92
C SER A 53 -2.27 -10.78 16.56
N ALA A 54 -2.96 -11.85 16.18
CA ALA A 54 -2.79 -12.50 14.88
C ALA A 54 -3.21 -11.57 13.72
N LEU A 55 -4.33 -10.86 13.87
CA LEU A 55 -4.81 -9.90 12.86
C LEU A 55 -3.83 -8.75 12.64
N LEU A 56 -3.25 -8.20 13.71
CA LEU A 56 -2.26 -7.13 13.62
C LEU A 56 -0.94 -7.64 13.00
N ALA A 57 -0.51 -8.85 13.32
CA ALA A 57 0.67 -9.47 12.71
C ALA A 57 0.48 -9.68 11.20
N LEU A 58 -0.70 -10.18 10.79
CA LEU A 58 -1.05 -10.34 9.38
C LEU A 58 -1.12 -9.00 8.65
N PHE A 59 -1.76 -7.99 9.25
CA PHE A 59 -1.83 -6.65 8.68
C PHE A 59 -0.43 -6.04 8.49
N ALA A 60 0.44 -6.15 9.50
CA ALA A 60 1.82 -5.67 9.41
C ALA A 60 2.61 -6.39 8.30
N GLY A 61 2.49 -7.72 8.22
CA GLY A 61 3.14 -8.52 7.18
C GLY A 61 2.66 -8.19 5.77
N LEU A 62 1.34 -8.11 5.56
CA LEU A 62 0.74 -7.75 4.27
C LEU A 62 1.12 -6.32 3.86
N SER A 63 1.10 -5.38 4.80
CA SER A 63 1.49 -3.98 4.57
C SER A 63 2.95 -3.85 4.17
N LEU A 64 3.84 -4.55 4.86
CA LEU A 64 5.27 -4.59 4.52
C LEU A 64 5.49 -5.19 3.13
N ALA A 65 4.84 -6.32 2.84
CA ALA A 65 4.93 -6.98 1.53
C ALA A 65 4.42 -6.08 0.40
N ALA A 66 3.26 -5.44 0.59
CA ALA A 66 2.70 -4.52 -0.39
C ALA A 66 3.60 -3.30 -0.61
N TRP A 67 4.13 -2.71 0.46
CA TRP A 67 5.07 -1.58 0.34
C TRP A 67 6.35 -1.97 -0.41
N ILE A 68 6.93 -3.14 -0.13
CA ILE A 68 8.09 -3.65 -0.87
C ILE A 68 7.74 -3.86 -2.34
N ALA A 69 6.58 -4.46 -2.65
CA ALA A 69 6.13 -4.66 -4.02
C ALA A 69 5.98 -3.33 -4.78
N LEU A 70 5.42 -2.30 -4.15
CA LEU A 70 5.32 -0.95 -4.72
C LEU A 70 6.71 -0.34 -4.95
N LYS A 71 7.63 -0.46 -3.97
CA LYS A 71 9.03 0.01 -4.10
C LYS A 71 9.75 -0.65 -5.28
N ILE A 72 9.49 -1.93 -5.53
CA ILE A 72 10.06 -2.65 -6.67
C ILE A 72 9.41 -2.18 -7.98
N ALA A 73 8.09 -2.08 -8.03
CA ALA A 73 7.35 -1.68 -9.22
C ALA A 73 7.68 -0.25 -9.70
N PHE A 74 7.85 0.70 -8.78
CA PHE A 74 8.14 2.09 -9.12
C PHE A 74 9.64 2.42 -9.28
N LYS A 75 10.55 1.49 -8.99
CA LYS A 75 12.01 1.72 -9.06
C LYS A 75 12.50 2.15 -10.46
N ASN A 76 11.78 1.77 -11.52
CA ASN A 76 12.19 1.99 -12.90
C ASN A 76 11.61 3.26 -13.54
N GLN A 77 10.94 4.12 -12.77
CA GLN A 77 10.35 5.38 -13.27
C GLN A 77 11.36 6.54 -13.37
N SER A 78 12.66 6.29 -13.14
CA SER A 78 13.68 7.29 -13.40
C SER A 78 13.67 7.61 -14.90
N SER A 79 13.34 8.86 -15.24
CA SER A 79 13.50 9.40 -16.59
C SER A 79 14.98 9.22 -16.94
N GLY A 80 15.29 8.19 -17.72
CA GLY A 80 16.65 7.95 -18.19
C GLY A 80 17.18 9.25 -18.77
N ALA A 81 18.41 9.63 -18.39
CA ALA A 81 19.02 10.86 -18.85
C ALA A 81 18.79 10.99 -20.36
N ARG A 82 18.02 11.99 -20.78
CA ARG A 82 17.74 12.23 -22.19
C ARG A 82 19.08 12.57 -22.82
N VAL A 83 19.68 11.60 -23.53
CA VAL A 83 20.91 11.83 -24.29
C VAL A 83 20.54 12.71 -25.47
N VAL A 84 20.76 14.01 -25.32
CA VAL A 84 20.61 14.98 -26.41
C VAL A 84 21.88 14.89 -27.24
N THR A 85 21.82 14.15 -28.35
CA THR A 85 22.94 13.99 -29.30
C THR A 85 23.01 15.12 -30.32
N LYS A 86 21.96 15.94 -30.43
CA LYS A 86 21.89 17.04 -31.38
C LYS A 86 22.29 18.34 -30.68
N ASP A 87 23.46 18.85 -31.04
CA ASP A 87 23.94 20.14 -30.55
C ASP A 87 23.25 21.27 -31.31
N ILE A 88 22.87 22.32 -30.58
CA ILE A 88 22.21 23.53 -31.11
C ILE A 88 23.17 24.43 -31.89
N ASN A 89 24.46 24.14 -31.86
CA ASN A 89 25.52 24.90 -32.52
C ASN A 89 26.03 24.27 -33.83
N GLU A 90 25.47 23.12 -34.22
CA GLU A 90 25.64 22.59 -35.57
C GLU A 90 24.68 23.35 -36.50
N ASN A 91 25.21 24.40 -37.16
CA ASN A 91 24.48 25.25 -38.13
C ASN A 91 23.84 24.45 -39.27
#